data_AF-A0A3L8E3Y3-F1
#
_entry.id   AF-A0A3L8E3Y3-F1
#
_cell.length_a   1.000
_cell.length_b   1.000
_cell.length_c   1.000
_cell.angle_alpha   90.00
_cell.angle_beta   90.00
_cell.angle_gamma   90.00
#
_symmetry.space_group_name_H-M   'P 1'
#
loop_
_entity.id
_entity.type
_entity.pdbx_description
1 polymer ?
#
loop_
_entity_poly.entity_id
_entity_poly.type
_entity_poly.pdbx_seq_one_letter_code
_entity_poly.pdbx_strand_id
1 'polypeptide(L)'
;MFLNDLRNRLQSNAVPVREHNIQKQEATSSNAIPQSNYQEPLEVGSDIPLLDYLEASTSSYVANTEIQNERESQETQTDLTLSRNSPRKQLLKRRIVMLQRKIYRLQKKEINKNKVEMEDSSIEHYFNLTDHFLPPSVAKFVKNQALLHQQSKKDRKYTAEYKEFCLNIYFCNAKCYDLLSETFYLPTKRTLQRMISNF
;
A
#
# COMPACT_ATOMS: atom_id res chain seq x y z
N MET A 1 10.04 50.39 7.60
CA MET A 1 8.73 49.70 7.55
C MET A 1 7.77 50.62 6.82
N PHE A 2 7.23 50.18 5.68
CA PHE A 2 6.11 50.86 5.00
C PHE A 2 5.05 49.80 4.71
N LEU A 3 3.90 49.93 5.39
CA LEU A 3 2.71 49.10 5.22
C LEU A 3 2.02 49.49 3.91
N ASN A 4 2.20 48.69 2.87
CA ASN A 4 1.61 48.92 1.54
C ASN A 4 0.25 48.20 1.36
N ASP A 5 -0.33 47.64 2.43
CA ASP A 5 -1.50 46.75 2.37
C ASP A 5 -2.85 47.45 2.13
N LEU A 6 -2.86 48.78 1.96
CA LEU A 6 -4.09 49.56 1.82
C LEU A 6 -4.33 50.17 0.43
N ARG A 7 -3.38 50.09 -0.50
CA ARG A 7 -3.51 50.74 -1.82
C ARG A 7 -4.00 49.85 -2.97
N ASN A 8 -4.19 48.55 -2.73
CA ASN A 8 -4.63 47.60 -3.77
C ASN A 8 -6.08 47.09 -3.60
N ARG A 9 -6.86 47.71 -2.71
CA ARG A 9 -8.29 47.44 -2.61
C ARG A 9 -9.03 48.51 -3.41
N LEU A 10 -9.79 48.09 -4.42
CA LEU A 10 -10.76 48.99 -5.08
C LEU A 10 -11.68 49.58 -4.00
N GLN A 11 -11.82 50.90 -4.00
CA GLN A 11 -12.77 51.60 -3.12
C GLN A 11 -14.18 51.07 -3.41
N SER A 12 -15.04 50.97 -2.40
CA SER A 12 -16.40 50.43 -2.51
C SER A 12 -17.26 51.09 -3.61
N ASN A 13 -16.94 52.34 -3.92
CA ASN A 13 -17.61 53.23 -4.87
C ASN A 13 -17.00 53.15 -6.27
N ALA A 14 -15.96 52.33 -6.49
CA ALA A 14 -15.34 52.09 -7.79
C ALA A 14 -16.05 50.99 -8.60
N VAL A 15 -17.05 50.32 -8.01
CA VAL A 15 -17.93 49.36 -8.71
C VAL A 15 -19.29 50.02 -8.90
N PRO A 16 -19.77 50.22 -10.14
CA PRO A 16 -21.10 50.77 -10.38
C PRO A 16 -22.17 49.81 -9.86
N VAL A 17 -22.85 50.18 -8.77
CA VAL A 17 -24.00 49.45 -8.23
C VAL A 17 -25.22 49.85 -9.04
N ARG A 18 -25.84 48.90 -9.75
CA ARG A 18 -27.16 49.11 -10.38
C ARG A 18 -28.22 49.04 -9.29
N GLU A 19 -28.82 50.17 -8.95
CA GLU A 19 -29.93 50.24 -8.01
C GLU A 19 -31.22 49.70 -8.65
N HIS A 20 -31.74 48.61 -8.11
CA HIS A 20 -33.16 48.27 -8.21
C HIS A 20 -33.74 48.23 -6.81
N ASN A 21 -34.44 49.30 -6.44
CA ASN A 21 -35.40 49.31 -5.35
C ASN A 21 -36.66 48.57 -5.81
N ILE A 22 -37.20 47.68 -4.97
CA ILE A 22 -38.61 47.65 -4.51
C ILE A 22 -38.77 46.60 -3.39
N GLN A 23 -39.07 47.15 -2.21
CA GLN A 23 -39.97 46.72 -1.13
C GLN A 23 -39.70 45.50 -0.22
N LYS A 24 -39.70 45.87 1.07
CA LYS A 24 -39.78 45.10 2.32
C LYS A 24 -41.02 44.20 2.40
N GLN A 25 -40.87 42.99 2.95
CA GLN A 25 -41.82 42.40 3.93
C GLN A 25 -41.06 41.57 4.96
N GLU A 26 -41.43 41.71 6.23
CA GLU A 26 -40.81 41.10 7.41
C GLU A 26 -41.38 39.71 7.75
N ALA A 27 -40.46 38.84 8.19
CA ALA A 27 -40.54 37.77 9.21
C ALA A 27 -41.66 36.70 9.17
N THR A 28 -41.26 35.41 9.13
CA THR A 28 -41.14 34.54 10.33
C THR A 28 -40.67 33.12 9.99
N SER A 29 -40.01 32.51 10.99
CA SER A 29 -39.27 31.25 11.02
C SER A 29 -40.05 29.97 10.75
N SER A 30 -39.40 28.98 10.12
CA SER A 30 -39.36 27.60 10.64
C SER A 30 -38.30 26.74 9.94
N ASN A 31 -37.62 25.93 10.75
CA ASN A 31 -36.57 24.98 10.39
C ASN A 31 -37.10 23.81 9.54
N ALA A 32 -36.31 23.37 8.54
CA ALA A 32 -36.25 21.96 8.14
C ALA A 32 -34.99 21.68 7.29
N ILE A 33 -34.14 20.77 7.81
CA ILE A 33 -33.05 20.08 7.10
C ILE A 33 -33.68 18.96 6.26
N PRO A 34 -33.09 18.59 5.11
CA PRO A 34 -32.82 17.16 4.93
C PRO A 34 -31.40 16.86 4.42
N GLN A 35 -30.74 15.94 5.12
CA GLN A 35 -29.56 15.22 4.68
C GLN A 35 -29.90 14.32 3.48
N SER A 36 -28.95 14.13 2.56
CA SER A 36 -28.86 12.87 1.82
C SER A 36 -27.41 12.45 1.70
N ASN A 37 -27.24 11.14 1.86
CA ASN A 37 -26.08 10.37 2.22
C ASN A 37 -25.97 9.31 1.13
N TYR A 38 -24.85 9.22 0.40
CA TYR A 38 -24.58 8.06 -0.44
C TYR A 38 -23.11 7.67 -0.33
N GLN A 39 -22.95 6.44 0.15
CA GLN A 39 -21.73 5.71 0.36
C GLN A 39 -21.47 4.83 -0.88
N GLU A 40 -20.18 4.62 -1.13
CA GLU A 40 -19.51 3.87 -2.20
C GLU A 40 -19.98 2.41 -2.38
N PRO A 41 -19.56 1.72 -3.46
CA PRO A 41 -18.47 0.76 -3.24
C PRO A 41 -17.44 0.59 -4.38
N LEU A 42 -16.23 0.23 -3.94
CA LEU A 42 -15.03 -0.20 -4.65
C LEU A 42 -15.21 -1.56 -5.36
N GLU A 43 -14.60 -1.73 -6.53
CA GLU A 43 -14.03 -3.02 -6.96
C GLU A 43 -12.58 -2.85 -7.41
N VAL A 44 -11.74 -3.78 -6.94
CA VAL A 44 -10.29 -3.88 -7.13
C VAL A 44 -10.03 -4.92 -8.20
N GLY A 45 -9.18 -4.61 -9.18
CA GLY A 45 -8.70 -5.59 -10.14
C GLY A 45 -7.52 -5.14 -10.99
N SER A 46 -6.36 -5.76 -10.70
CA SER A 46 -5.17 -5.96 -11.53
C SER A 46 -4.07 -4.90 -11.60
N ASP A 47 -2.87 -5.43 -11.33
CA ASP A 47 -1.54 -4.86 -11.33
C ASP A 47 -1.16 -4.12 -12.62
N ILE A 48 -0.75 -2.86 -12.49
CA ILE A 48 0.04 -2.17 -13.52
C ILE A 48 1.16 -1.37 -12.81
N PRO A 49 2.44 -1.49 -13.23
CA PRO A 49 3.52 -0.70 -12.67
C PRO A 49 3.27 0.80 -12.93
N LEU A 50 3.02 1.56 -11.86
CA LEU A 50 2.68 2.99 -11.87
C LEU A 50 3.77 3.91 -12.48
N LEU A 51 4.90 3.35 -12.92
CA LEU A 51 6.04 4.14 -13.39
C LEU A 51 5.96 4.52 -14.88
N ASP A 52 5.26 3.75 -15.71
CA ASP A 52 5.15 4.02 -17.16
C ASP A 52 4.01 4.98 -17.54
N TYR A 53 3.00 5.17 -16.68
CA TYR A 53 1.84 6.01 -17.00
C TYR A 53 2.10 7.52 -16.92
N LEU A 54 3.20 7.93 -16.30
CA LEU A 54 3.56 9.35 -16.15
C LEU A 54 4.30 9.91 -17.37
N GLU A 55 4.94 9.07 -18.19
CA GLU A 55 5.61 9.51 -19.42
C GLU A 55 4.62 9.59 -20.61
N ALA A 56 3.61 8.70 -20.65
CA ALA A 56 2.52 8.79 -21.62
C ALA A 56 1.55 9.95 -21.35
N SER A 57 1.30 10.29 -20.07
CA SER A 57 0.40 11.38 -19.69
C SER A 57 1.00 12.79 -19.83
N THR A 58 2.33 12.89 -20.00
CA THR A 58 2.98 14.16 -20.35
C THR A 58 3.04 14.41 -21.86
N SER A 59 2.81 13.39 -22.70
CA SER A 59 2.84 13.52 -24.16
C SER A 59 1.50 13.89 -24.80
N SER A 60 0.35 13.65 -24.14
CA SER A 60 -0.98 13.87 -24.73
C SER A 60 -1.59 15.26 -24.46
N TYR A 61 -0.93 16.11 -23.67
CA TYR A 61 -1.39 17.48 -23.39
C TYR A 61 -0.60 18.57 -24.13
N VAL A 62 0.31 18.19 -25.02
CA VAL A 62 1.09 19.10 -25.88
C VAL A 62 0.90 18.73 -27.36
N ALA A 63 -0.35 18.61 -27.77
CA ALA A 63 -0.70 18.69 -29.18
C ALA A 63 -1.99 19.49 -29.28
N ASN A 64 -2.04 20.46 -30.19
CA ASN A 64 -3.19 21.28 -30.57
C ASN A 64 -3.26 22.65 -29.88
N THR A 65 -2.35 23.55 -30.27
CA THR A 65 -2.72 24.95 -30.53
C THR A 65 -1.82 25.52 -31.62
N GLU A 66 -2.16 25.29 -32.89
CA GLU A 66 -1.70 26.12 -34.00
C GLU A 66 -2.91 26.82 -34.64
N ILE A 67 -3.16 28.05 -34.16
CA ILE A 67 -3.50 29.33 -34.85
C ILE A 67 -4.69 29.27 -35.84
N GLN A 68 -5.75 30.08 -35.72
CA GLN A 68 -5.74 31.50 -36.07
C GLN A 68 -6.72 32.37 -35.25
N ASN A 69 -6.20 33.44 -34.66
CA ASN A 69 -7.01 34.59 -34.24
C ASN A 69 -6.18 35.85 -34.48
N GLU A 70 -6.35 36.46 -35.66
CA GLU A 70 -5.93 37.83 -35.91
C GLU A 70 -6.86 38.77 -35.14
N ARG A 71 -6.53 39.02 -33.87
CA ARG A 71 -6.99 40.22 -33.16
C ARG A 71 -5.84 40.71 -32.29
N GLU A 72 -5.22 41.80 -32.75
CA GLU A 72 -4.32 42.63 -31.97
C GLU A 72 -4.97 42.97 -30.62
N SER A 73 -4.65 42.18 -29.62
CA SER A 73 -5.07 42.40 -28.25
C SER A 73 -3.81 42.85 -27.54
N GLN A 74 -3.81 44.09 -27.06
CA GLN A 74 -2.67 44.62 -26.29
C GLN A 74 -2.41 43.71 -25.08
N GLU A 75 -1.35 42.92 -25.19
CA GLU A 75 -0.97 41.95 -24.18
C GLU A 75 -0.40 42.69 -22.97
N THR A 76 -1.23 42.80 -21.93
CA THR A 76 -0.80 43.17 -20.57
C THR A 76 -0.52 41.93 -19.71
N GLN A 77 -0.41 40.76 -20.34
CA GLN A 77 -0.36 39.47 -19.66
C GLN A 77 1.08 39.00 -19.49
N THR A 78 1.46 38.66 -18.25
CA THR A 78 2.79 38.09 -17.97
C THR A 78 2.94 36.73 -18.60
N ASP A 79 4.09 36.54 -19.26
CA ASP A 79 4.42 35.33 -19.98
C ASP A 79 4.32 34.08 -19.07
N LEU A 80 3.70 33.00 -19.57
CA LEU A 80 3.35 31.83 -18.75
C LEU A 80 4.61 31.15 -18.16
N THR A 81 5.73 31.28 -18.87
CA THR A 81 7.07 30.79 -18.52
C THR A 81 7.64 31.52 -17.29
N LEU A 82 7.54 32.85 -17.25
CA LEU A 82 7.90 33.71 -16.12
C LEU A 82 7.06 33.40 -14.87
N SER A 83 5.77 33.09 -15.08
CA SER A 83 4.84 32.75 -13.99
C SER A 83 5.08 31.35 -13.41
N ARG A 84 5.45 30.35 -14.23
CA ARG A 84 5.61 28.93 -13.82
C ARG A 84 6.80 28.68 -12.88
N ASN A 85 7.84 29.49 -13.00
CA ASN A 85 9.09 29.33 -12.26
C ASN A 85 9.27 30.34 -11.13
N SER A 86 8.21 31.02 -10.71
CA SER A 86 8.31 31.95 -9.58
C SER A 86 8.80 31.25 -8.31
N PRO A 87 9.60 31.93 -7.46
CA PRO A 87 10.18 31.34 -6.25
C PRO A 87 9.12 30.66 -5.36
N ARG A 88 7.96 31.30 -5.23
CA ARG A 88 6.80 30.77 -4.49
C ARG A 88 6.33 29.42 -5.05
N LYS A 89 6.17 29.30 -6.37
CA LYS A 89 5.70 28.06 -7.00
C LYS A 89 6.76 26.95 -6.91
N GLN A 90 8.05 27.28 -6.99
CA GLN A 90 9.12 26.30 -6.80
C GLN A 90 9.14 25.72 -5.38
N LEU A 91 8.98 26.57 -4.35
CA LEU A 91 8.86 26.11 -2.95
C LEU A 91 7.66 25.17 -2.78
N LEU A 92 6.52 25.51 -3.40
CA LEU A 92 5.32 24.68 -3.35
C LEU A 92 5.55 23.32 -4.01
N LYS A 93 6.17 23.26 -5.20
CA LYS A 93 6.55 22.02 -5.88
C LYS A 93 7.46 21.15 -5.01
N ARG A 94 8.50 21.74 -4.41
CA ARG A 94 9.39 21.02 -3.47
C ARG A 94 8.62 20.48 -2.27
N ARG A 95 7.68 21.25 -1.73
CA ARG A 95 6.84 20.82 -0.61
C ARG A 95 5.94 19.65 -0.99
N ILE A 96 5.32 19.69 -2.16
CA ILE A 96 4.52 18.59 -2.70
C ILE A 96 5.35 17.31 -2.80
N VAL A 97 6.53 17.37 -3.42
CA VAL A 97 7.43 16.21 -3.56
C VAL A 97 7.86 15.67 -2.19
N MET A 98 8.19 16.55 -1.24
CA MET A 98 8.52 16.13 0.13
C MET A 98 7.36 15.41 0.82
N LEU A 99 6.14 15.94 0.69
CA LEU A 99 4.94 15.32 1.28
C LEU A 99 4.64 13.98 0.63
N GLN A 100 4.72 13.87 -0.70
CA GLN A 100 4.56 12.60 -1.42
C GLN A 100 5.59 11.55 -0.95
N ARG A 101 6.86 11.93 -0.81
CA ARG A 101 7.90 11.04 -0.26
C ARG A 101 7.62 10.64 1.18
N LYS A 102 7.07 11.55 2.00
CA LYS A 102 6.68 11.24 3.38
C LYS A 102 5.52 10.25 3.43
N ILE A 103 4.49 10.44 2.61
CA ILE A 103 3.36 9.51 2.47
C ILE A 103 3.86 8.13 2.06
N TYR A 104 4.67 8.05 1.00
CA TYR A 104 5.25 6.77 0.55
C TYR A 104 6.05 6.07 1.67
N ARG A 105 6.87 6.80 2.42
CA ARG A 105 7.63 6.24 3.55
C ARG A 105 6.73 5.75 4.68
N LEU A 106 5.63 6.45 4.98
CA LEU A 106 4.68 6.04 6.01
C LEU A 106 3.92 4.78 5.58
N GLN A 107 3.40 4.75 4.35
CA GLN A 107 2.74 3.56 3.78
C GLN A 107 3.68 2.35 3.79
N LYS A 108 4.95 2.52 3.39
CA LYS A 108 5.94 1.44 3.45
C LYS A 108 6.20 0.95 4.87
N LYS A 109 6.20 1.84 5.87
CA LYS A 109 6.33 1.47 7.28
C LYS A 109 5.11 0.71 7.80
N GLU A 110 3.90 1.14 7.43
CA GLU A 110 2.67 0.42 7.81
C GLU A 110 2.60 -0.97 7.18
N ILE A 111 2.93 -1.11 5.89
CA ILE A 111 3.02 -2.41 5.23
C ILE A 111 4.03 -3.33 5.94
N ASN A 112 5.19 -2.79 6.32
CA ASN A 112 6.19 -3.57 7.05
C ASN A 112 5.73 -3.91 8.48
N LYS A 113 5.03 -3.00 9.17
CA LYS A 113 4.48 -3.24 10.51
C LYS A 113 3.40 -4.34 10.47
N ASN A 114 2.49 -4.27 9.51
CA ASN A 114 1.45 -5.28 9.32
C ASN A 114 2.05 -6.65 8.93
N LYS A 115 3.14 -6.67 8.15
CA LYS A 115 3.88 -7.91 7.86
C LYS A 115 4.50 -8.53 9.12
N VAL A 116 5.12 -7.71 9.95
CA VAL A 116 5.69 -8.15 11.24
C VAL A 116 4.58 -8.64 12.19
N GLU A 117 3.44 -7.94 12.26
CA GLU A 117 2.31 -8.36 13.09
C GLU A 117 1.65 -9.66 12.59
N MET A 118 1.65 -9.92 11.29
CA MET A 118 1.22 -11.20 10.71
C MET A 118 2.23 -12.33 10.94
N GLU A 119 3.53 -12.03 10.91
CA GLU A 119 4.62 -12.95 11.24
C GLU A 119 4.69 -13.29 12.74
N ASP A 120 4.23 -12.39 13.61
CA ASP A 120 4.12 -12.58 15.07
C ASP A 120 2.84 -13.32 15.49
N SER A 121 2.16 -14.01 14.57
CA SER A 121 1.21 -15.04 14.97
C SER A 121 1.98 -16.13 15.73
N SER A 122 1.90 -16.06 17.07
CA SER A 122 2.59 -16.95 18.01
C SER A 122 2.57 -18.39 17.51
N ILE A 123 3.71 -19.08 17.55
CA ILE A 123 3.80 -20.50 17.14
C ILE A 123 2.79 -21.38 17.88
N GLU A 124 2.39 -20.98 19.08
CA GLU A 124 1.34 -21.65 19.85
C GLU A 124 -0.03 -21.53 19.17
N HIS A 125 -0.34 -20.38 18.57
CA HIS A 125 -1.56 -20.18 17.79
C HIS A 125 -1.57 -21.09 16.56
N TYR A 126 -0.44 -21.20 15.87
CA TYR A 126 -0.28 -22.15 14.76
C TYR A 126 -0.51 -23.59 15.21
N PHE A 127 0.04 -23.99 16.36
CA PHE A 127 -0.16 -25.34 16.89
C PHE A 127 -1.62 -25.64 17.21
N ASN A 128 -2.32 -24.68 17.82
CA ASN A 128 -3.75 -24.82 18.12
C ASN A 128 -4.59 -24.93 16.84
N LEU A 129 -4.28 -24.13 15.81
CA LEU A 129 -4.95 -24.24 14.50
C LEU A 129 -4.71 -25.61 13.86
N THR A 130 -3.47 -26.12 13.89
CA THR A 130 -3.16 -27.43 13.31
C THR A 130 -3.92 -28.56 13.99
N ASP A 131 -4.13 -28.50 15.31
CA ASP A 131 -4.92 -29.50 16.04
C ASP A 131 -6.41 -29.44 15.70
N HIS A 132 -6.93 -28.27 15.33
CA HIS A 132 -8.34 -28.10 14.97
C HIS A 132 -8.64 -28.61 13.55
N PHE A 133 -7.71 -28.44 12.61
CA PHE A 133 -7.94 -28.75 11.19
C PHE A 133 -7.40 -30.10 10.74
N LEU A 134 -6.38 -30.65 11.42
CA LEU A 134 -5.66 -31.84 10.96
C LEU A 134 -5.84 -33.00 11.94
N PRO A 135 -5.83 -34.25 11.44
CA PRO A 135 -5.74 -35.43 12.30
C PRO A 135 -4.47 -35.41 13.17
N PRO A 136 -4.48 -35.99 14.38
CA PRO A 136 -3.36 -35.91 15.32
C PRO A 136 -1.99 -36.31 14.75
N SER A 137 -1.94 -37.36 13.93
CA SER A 137 -0.71 -37.83 13.27
C SER A 137 -0.14 -36.79 12.29
N VAL A 138 -1.01 -36.14 11.53
CA VAL A 138 -0.62 -35.11 10.54
C VAL A 138 -0.30 -33.79 11.25
N ALA A 139 -1.08 -33.41 12.26
CA ALA A 139 -0.81 -32.25 13.10
C ALA A 139 0.58 -32.36 13.74
N LYS A 140 0.93 -33.52 14.32
CA LYS A 140 2.27 -33.78 14.89
C LYS A 140 3.37 -33.64 13.85
N PHE A 141 3.17 -34.14 12.63
CA PHE A 141 4.13 -33.97 11.54
C PHE A 141 4.35 -32.50 11.18
N VAL A 142 3.25 -31.76 10.97
CA VAL A 142 3.27 -30.35 10.57
C VAL A 142 3.89 -29.46 11.66
N LYS A 143 3.57 -29.70 12.92
CA LYS A 143 4.19 -29.00 14.07
C LYS A 143 5.70 -29.21 14.11
N ASN A 144 6.16 -30.46 13.91
CA ASN A 144 7.59 -30.74 13.83
C ASN A 144 8.25 -30.02 12.65
N GLN A 145 7.60 -29.94 11.49
CA GLN A 145 8.10 -29.18 10.34
C GLN A 145 8.23 -27.68 10.65
N ALA A 146 7.26 -27.09 11.34
CA ALA A 146 7.34 -25.69 11.78
C ALA A 146 8.49 -25.43 12.76
N LEU A 147 8.70 -26.33 13.74
CA LEU A 147 9.84 -26.24 14.66
C LEU A 147 11.19 -26.35 13.93
N LEU A 148 11.29 -27.27 12.96
CA LEU A 148 12.50 -27.45 12.16
C LEU A 148 12.75 -26.30 11.17
N HIS A 149 11.70 -25.59 10.77
CA HIS A 149 11.79 -24.39 9.95
C HIS A 149 12.45 -23.23 10.70
N GLN A 150 12.11 -23.04 11.98
CA GLN A 150 12.72 -22.03 12.84
C GLN A 150 14.21 -22.31 13.12
N GLN A 151 14.64 -23.57 13.02
CA GLN A 151 16.02 -23.96 13.27
C GLN A 151 16.91 -23.79 12.03
N SER A 152 18.15 -23.35 12.27
CA SER A 152 19.23 -23.35 11.29
C SER A 152 19.44 -24.75 10.72
N LYS A 153 19.77 -24.86 9.42
CA LYS A 153 20.00 -26.15 8.72
C LYS A 153 21.02 -27.05 9.44
N LYS A 154 22.02 -26.48 10.12
CA LYS A 154 23.08 -27.22 10.81
C LYS A 154 22.65 -27.74 12.18
N ASP A 155 21.66 -27.11 12.79
CA ASP A 155 21.26 -27.34 14.18
C ASP A 155 19.93 -28.09 14.32
N ARG A 156 19.43 -28.62 13.20
CA ARG A 156 18.17 -29.37 13.16
C ARG A 156 18.26 -30.63 14.01
N LYS A 157 17.51 -30.64 15.11
CA LYS A 157 17.40 -31.79 16.00
C LYS A 157 16.04 -32.46 15.78
N TYR A 158 16.09 -33.69 15.32
CA TYR A 158 14.89 -34.51 15.15
C TYR A 158 14.60 -35.30 16.42
N THR A 159 13.35 -35.26 16.88
CA THR A 159 12.83 -36.11 17.97
C THR A 159 12.87 -37.59 17.58
N ALA A 160 13.05 -38.49 18.54
CA ALA A 160 13.11 -39.94 18.28
C ALA A 160 11.86 -40.44 17.52
N GLU A 161 10.67 -40.11 18.03
CA GLU A 161 9.39 -40.46 17.41
C GLU A 161 9.28 -39.95 15.95
N TYR A 162 9.82 -38.75 15.68
CA TYR A 162 9.80 -38.17 14.34
C TYR A 162 10.70 -38.95 13.38
N LYS A 163 11.85 -39.41 13.88
CA LYS A 163 12.74 -40.24 13.08
C LYS A 163 12.17 -41.63 12.82
N GLU A 164 11.46 -42.22 13.79
CA GLU A 164 10.74 -43.49 13.61
C GLU A 164 9.64 -43.36 12.53
N PHE A 165 8.85 -42.28 12.58
CA PHE A 165 7.88 -41.98 11.53
C PHE A 165 8.54 -41.87 10.14
N CYS A 166 9.66 -41.15 10.05
CA CYS A 166 10.43 -41.05 8.81
C CYS A 166 11.00 -42.40 8.35
N LEU A 167 11.44 -43.24 9.28
CA LEU A 167 11.96 -44.56 9.00
C LEU A 167 10.88 -45.48 8.41
N ASN A 168 9.64 -45.39 8.93
CA ASN A 168 8.50 -46.12 8.38
C ASN A 168 8.25 -45.72 6.92
N ILE A 169 8.28 -44.43 6.59
CA ILE A 169 8.14 -43.95 5.20
C ILE A 169 9.27 -44.51 4.32
N TYR A 170 10.51 -44.48 4.82
CA TYR A 170 11.67 -45.00 4.11
C TYR A 170 11.53 -46.51 3.81
N PHE A 171 11.02 -47.30 4.77
CA PHE A 171 10.75 -48.72 4.56
C PHE A 171 9.56 -48.99 3.63
N CYS A 172 8.53 -48.14 3.63
CA CYS A 172 7.45 -48.25 2.65
C CYS A 172 7.96 -48.05 1.23
N ASN A 173 8.71 -46.98 0.96
CA ASN A 173 9.35 -46.76 -0.32
C ASN A 173 10.48 -45.73 -0.23
N ALA A 174 11.72 -46.19 -0.44
CA ALA A 174 12.91 -45.34 -0.40
C ALA A 174 12.92 -44.23 -1.48
N LYS A 175 12.35 -44.47 -2.67
CA LYS A 175 12.28 -43.44 -3.73
C LYS A 175 11.30 -42.33 -3.38
N CYS A 176 10.17 -42.70 -2.77
CA CYS A 176 9.19 -41.73 -2.27
C CYS A 176 9.82 -40.87 -1.17
N TYR A 177 10.59 -41.49 -0.28
CA TYR A 177 11.33 -40.78 0.76
C TYR A 177 12.29 -39.74 0.19
N ASP A 178 13.00 -40.07 -0.89
CA ASP A 178 13.93 -39.13 -1.55
C ASP A 178 13.21 -37.90 -2.06
N LEU A 179 12.10 -38.10 -2.77
CA LEU A 179 11.27 -37.01 -3.27
C LEU A 179 10.76 -36.13 -2.13
N LEU A 180 10.28 -36.74 -1.05
CA LEU A 180 9.77 -36.00 0.12
C LEU A 180 10.89 -35.27 0.87
N SER A 181 12.13 -35.77 0.84
CA SER A 181 13.27 -35.14 1.50
C SER A 181 13.75 -33.87 0.80
N GLU A 182 13.39 -33.69 -0.47
CA GLU A 182 13.66 -32.45 -1.22
C GLU A 182 12.74 -31.31 -0.76
N THR A 183 11.49 -31.63 -0.44
CA THR A 183 10.46 -30.64 -0.07
C THR A 183 10.37 -30.43 1.44
N PHE A 184 10.44 -31.49 2.23
CA PHE A 184 10.26 -31.46 3.68
C PHE A 184 11.60 -31.53 4.42
N TYR A 185 11.60 -31.02 5.66
CA TYR A 185 12.75 -31.12 6.55
C TYR A 185 12.82 -32.52 7.16
N LEU A 186 13.27 -33.50 6.37
CA LEU A 186 13.42 -34.89 6.79
C LEU A 186 14.87 -35.22 7.18
N PRO A 187 15.08 -36.20 8.08
CA PRO A 187 16.40 -36.76 8.32
C PRO A 187 17.05 -37.27 7.02
N THR A 188 18.38 -37.22 6.96
CA THR A 188 19.07 -37.82 5.80
C THR A 188 19.02 -39.35 5.87
N LYS A 189 19.17 -40.03 4.72
CA LYS A 189 19.32 -41.51 4.68
C LYS A 189 20.40 -42.01 5.64
N ARG A 190 21.54 -41.31 5.70
CA ARG A 190 22.64 -41.65 6.62
C ARG A 190 22.20 -41.56 8.08
N THR A 191 21.37 -40.58 8.43
CA THR A 191 20.78 -40.46 9.77
C THR A 191 19.86 -41.65 10.08
N LEU A 192 19.02 -42.06 9.14
CA LEU A 192 18.13 -43.22 9.30
C LEU A 192 18.92 -44.53 9.41
N GLN A 193 19.90 -44.74 8.54
CA GLN A 193 20.78 -45.92 8.58
C GLN A 193 21.51 -46.06 9.91
N ARG A 194 22.01 -44.94 10.47
CA ARG A 194 22.60 -44.94 11.81
C ARG A 194 21.62 -45.36 12.89
N MET A 195 20.33 -45.05 12.77
CA MET A 195 19.35 -45.54 13.72
C MET A 195 19.18 -47.05 13.59
N ILE A 196 19.03 -47.57 12.37
CA ILE A 196 18.90 -49.00 12.11
C ILE A 196 20.11 -49.77 12.68
N SER A 197 21.32 -49.25 12.51
CA SER A 197 22.54 -49.89 13.03
C SER A 197 22.71 -49.80 14.56
N ASN A 198 21.95 -48.95 15.24
CA ASN A 198 21.97 -48.81 16.70
C ASN A 198 20.81 -49.57 17.38
N PHE A 199 19.92 -50.19 16.60
CA PHE A 199 18.95 -51.19 17.05
C PHE A 199 19.55 -52.58 16.90
#